data_AF-A0A645DB91-F1
#
_entry.id   AF-A0A645DB91-F1
#
_cell.length_a   1.000
_cell.length_b   1.000
_cell.length_c   1.000
_cell.angle_alpha   90.00
_cell.angle_beta   90.00
_cell.angle_gamma   90.00
#
_symmetry.space_group_name_H-M   'P 1'
#
loop_
_entity.id
_entity.type
_entity.pdbx_description
1 polymer ?
#
loop_
_entity_poly.entity_id
_entity_poly.type
_entity_poly.pdbx_seq_one_letter_code
_entity_poly.pdbx_strand_id
1 'polypeptide(L)' 'MAQSTALAEAARKRGLPMAMRVFEGEGHGFRGSAARRDALAAELSFLAQIFGFTPADDLPDLEIENLPR' A
#
# COMPACT_ATOMS: atom_id res chain seq x y z
N MET A 1 14.25 -1.91 6.93
CA MET A 1 13.44 -2.96 6.28
C MET A 1 12.87 -3.98 7.26
N ALA A 2 13.65 -4.47 8.25
CA ALA A 2 13.18 -5.50 9.20
C ALA A 2 11.84 -5.19 9.90
N GLN A 3 11.59 -3.94 10.31
CA GLN A 3 10.34 -3.57 11.01
C GLN A 3 9.10 -3.72 10.11
N SER A 4 9.14 -3.19 8.89
CA SER A 4 7.99 -3.22 7.96
C SER A 4 7.68 -4.65 7.50
N THR A 5 8.72 -5.45 7.21
CA THR A 5 8.54 -6.86 6.81
C THR A 5 7.92 -7.67 7.95
N ALA A 6 8.38 -7.50 9.18
CA ALA A 6 7.81 -8.20 10.34
C ALA A 6 6.33 -7.86 10.56
N LEU A 7 5.96 -6.59 10.39
CA LEU A 7 4.56 -6.15 10.47
C LEU A 7 3.71 -6.77 9.35
N ALA A 8 4.19 -6.75 8.10
CA ALA A 8 3.49 -7.33 6.97
C ALA A 8 3.29 -8.85 7.14
N GLU A 9 4.31 -9.58 7.60
CA GLU A 9 4.18 -11.00 7.91
C GLU A 9 3.16 -11.27 9.01
N ALA A 10 3.14 -10.44 10.07
CA ALA A 10 2.15 -10.57 11.14
C ALA A 10 0.73 -10.30 10.63
N ALA A 11 0.53 -9.29 9.78
CA ALA A 11 -0.76 -8.99 9.15
C ALA A 11 -1.22 -10.14 8.24
N ARG A 12 -0.32 -10.65 7.39
CA ARG A 12 -0.57 -11.77 6.48
C ARG A 12 -0.95 -13.04 7.24
N LYS A 13 -0.23 -13.38 8.31
CA LYS A 13 -0.54 -14.55 9.17
C LYS A 13 -1.92 -14.46 9.82
N ARG A 14 -2.41 -13.25 10.08
CA ARG A 14 -3.75 -13.00 10.64
C ARG A 14 -4.85 -12.91 9.58
N GLY A 15 -4.51 -13.04 8.29
CA GLY A 15 -5.45 -12.89 7.19
C GLY A 15 -6.04 -11.49 7.07
N LEU A 16 -5.31 -10.47 7.52
CA LEU A 16 -5.78 -9.09 7.44
C LEU A 16 -5.62 -8.54 6.03
N PRO A 17 -6.54 -7.67 5.56
CA PRO A 17 -6.37 -6.94 4.31
C PRO A 17 -5.10 -6.10 4.36
N MET A 18 -4.15 -6.35 3.47
CA MET A 18 -2.86 -5.65 3.49
C MET A 18 -2.19 -5.59 2.12
N ALA A 19 -1.29 -4.62 1.94
CA ALA A 19 -0.39 -4.54 0.80
C ALA A 19 0.99 -4.09 1.28
N MET A 20 2.06 -4.64 0.71
CA MET A 20 3.43 -4.23 0.99
C MET A 20 4.12 -3.83 -0.30
N ARG A 21 4.58 -2.58 -0.36
CA ARG A 21 5.35 -2.04 -1.49
C ARG A 21 6.72 -1.60 -1.00
N VAL A 22 7.75 -1.96 -1.76
CA VAL A 22 9.15 -1.63 -1.49
C VAL A 22 9.68 -0.82 -2.66
N PHE A 23 10.31 0.32 -2.35
CA PHE A 23 10.88 1.23 -3.33
C PHE A 23 12.40 1.11 -3.28
N GLU A 24 12.98 0.48 -4.31
CA GLU A 24 14.43 0.34 -4.41
C GLU A 24 15.12 1.71 -4.53
N GLY A 25 16.24 1.87 -3.82
CA GLY A 25 16.99 3.13 -3.81
C GLY A 25 16.41 4.25 -2.92
N GLU A 26 15.25 4.02 -2.29
CA GLU A 26 14.64 4.98 -1.36
C GLU A 26 14.94 4.62 0.11
N GLY A 27 15.08 5.65 0.95
CA GLY A 27 15.36 5.54 2.38
C GLY A 27 14.20 6.02 3.27
N HIS A 28 14.51 6.36 4.53
CA HIS A 28 13.52 7.02 5.39
C HIS A 28 13.20 8.42 4.86
N GLY A 29 11.93 8.62 4.45
CA GLY A 29 11.50 9.80 3.72
C GLY A 29 11.89 9.72 2.24
N PHE A 30 10.94 9.31 1.40
CA PHE A 30 11.17 9.18 -0.05
C PHE A 30 11.60 10.52 -0.66
N ARG A 31 12.73 10.53 -1.36
CA ARG A 31 13.30 11.73 -2.00
C ARG A 31 12.84 11.85 -3.46
N GLY A 32 12.63 10.73 -4.14
CA GLY A 32 12.10 10.70 -5.51
C GLY A 32 10.63 11.10 -5.58
N SER A 33 10.29 11.91 -6.58
CA SER A 33 8.89 12.27 -6.87
C SER A 33 8.07 11.06 -7.32
N ALA A 34 8.69 10.12 -8.02
CA ALA A 34 8.06 8.88 -8.47
C ALA A 34 7.59 8.02 -7.28
N ALA A 35 8.47 7.71 -6.34
CA ALA A 35 8.15 6.93 -5.15
C ALA A 35 7.08 7.61 -4.28
N ARG A 36 7.14 8.94 -4.13
CA ARG A 36 6.10 9.69 -3.39
C ARG A 36 4.74 9.61 -4.07
N ARG A 37 4.67 9.82 -5.39
CA ARG A 37 3.41 9.75 -6.14
C ARG A 37 2.81 8.36 -6.08
N ASP A 38 3.63 7.33 -6.28
CA ASP A 38 3.18 5.94 -6.25
C ASP A 38 2.72 5.50 -4.85
N ALA A 39 3.42 5.92 -3.80
CA ALA A 39 3.00 5.65 -2.42
C ALA A 39 1.65 6.30 -2.08
N LEU A 40 1.44 7.56 -2.47
CA LEU A 40 0.17 8.27 -2.25
C LEU A 40 -0.98 7.66 -3.07
N ALA A 41 -0.71 7.30 -4.34
CA ALA A 41 -1.70 6.63 -5.19
C ALA A 41 -2.11 5.26 -4.61
N ALA A 42 -1.14 4.48 -4.13
CA ALA A 42 -1.39 3.21 -3.48
C ALA A 42 -2.21 3.38 -2.20
N GLU A 43 -1.86 4.35 -1.36
CA GLU A 43 -2.59 4.64 -0.12
C GLU A 43 -4.04 5.02 -0.41
N LEU A 44 -4.29 5.91 -1.38
CA LEU A 44 -5.64 6.30 -1.75
C LEU A 44 -6.45 5.13 -2.32
N SER A 45 -5.85 4.30 -3.19
CA SER A 45 -6.49 3.09 -3.71
C SER A 45 -6.82 2.09 -2.60
N PHE A 46 -5.90 1.90 -1.63
CA PHE A 46 -6.15 1.03 -0.47
C PHE A 46 -7.37 1.48 0.33
N LEU A 47 -7.43 2.77 0.67
CA LEU A 47 -8.55 3.34 1.43
C LEU A 47 -9.85 3.28 0.64
N ALA A 48 -9.81 3.53 -0.67
CA ALA A 48 -10.95 3.45 -1.58
C ALA A 48 -11.57 2.06 -1.60
N GLN A 49 -10.75 1.01 -1.74
CA GLN A 49 -11.21 -0.38 -1.74
C GLN A 49 -11.73 -0.82 -0.36
N ILE A 50 -11.06 -0.43 0.73
CA ILE A 50 -11.48 -0.80 2.09
C ILE A 50 -12.76 -0.08 2.53
N PHE A 51 -12.94 1.19 2.16
CA PHE A 51 -14.10 1.99 2.55
C PHE A 51 -15.20 2.08 1.49
N GLY A 52 -14.98 1.51 0.31
CA GLY A 52 -16.00 1.41 -0.75
C GLY A 52 -16.33 2.75 -1.40
N PHE A 53 -15.34 3.61 -1.64
CA PHE A 53 -15.54 4.87 -2.37
C PHE A 53 -14.73 4.90 -3.67
N THR A 54 -15.13 5.75 -4.60
CA THR A 54 -14.41 5.99 -5.86
C THR A 54 -13.50 7.21 -5.70
N PRO A 55 -12.17 7.09 -5.90
CA PRO A 55 -11.26 8.23 -5.94
C PRO A 55 -11.67 9.24 -7.01
N ALA A 56 -11.35 10.52 -6.81
CA ALA A 56 -11.60 11.55 -7.81
C ALA A 56 -10.68 11.43 -9.04
N ASP A 57 -9.44 11.01 -8.80
CA ASP A 57 -8.45 10.75 -9.85
C ASP A 57 -8.59 9.32 -10.38
N ASP A 58 -8.24 9.11 -11.66
CA ASP A 58 -8.08 7.78 -12.24
C ASP A 58 -6.77 7.17 -11.74
N LEU A 59 -6.88 6.22 -10.81
CA LEU A 59 -5.76 5.58 -10.12
C LEU A 59 -5.75 4.09 -10.42
N PRO A 60 -4.57 3.48 -10.59
CA PRO A 60 -4.47 2.03 -10.69
C PRO A 60 -4.95 1.39 -9.39
N ASP A 61 -5.69 0.28 -9.53
CA ASP A 61 -6.09 -0.53 -8.38
C ASP A 61 -4.86 -1.16 -7.72
N LEU A 62 -4.71 -0.90 -6.43
CA LEU A 62 -3.71 -1.57 -5.61
C LEU A 62 -4.15 -3.01 -5.38
N GLU A 63 -3.25 -3.96 -5.61
CA GLU A 63 -3.47 -5.34 -5.20
C GLU A 63 -3.42 -5.46 -3.67
N ILE A 64 -4.55 -5.82 -3.06
CA ILE A 64 -4.69 -6.01 -1.61
C ILE A 64 -4.81 -7.50 -1.29
N GLU A 65 -3.84 -8.03 -0.55
CA GLU A 65 -3.89 -9.38 -0.03
C GLU A 65 -5.02 -9.51 0.98
N ASN A 66 -5.75 -10.63 0.95
CA ASN A 66 -6.86 -10.92 1.87
C ASN A 66 -7.98 -9.86 1.89
N LEU A 67 -8.20 -9.15 0.78
CA LEU A 67 -9.32 -8.21 0.68
C LEU A 67 -10.65 -8.98 0.84
N PRO A 68 -11.55 -8.56 1.77
CA PRO A 68 -12.85 -9.20 1.94
C PRO A 68 -13.68 -8.95 0.68
N ARG A 69 -14.36 -9.99 0.19
CA ARG A 69 -15.31 -9.89 -0.93
C ARG A 69 -16.72 -9.69 -0.43
#